data_AF-A0A7W8VHR9-F1
#
_entry.id   AF-A0A7W8VHR9-F1
#
_cell.length_a   1.000
_cell.length_b   1.000
_cell.length_c   1.000
_cell.angle_alpha   90.00
_cell.angle_beta   90.00
_cell.angle_gamma   90.00
#
_symmetry.space_group_name_H-M   'P 1'
#
loop_
_entity.id
_entity.type
_entity.pdbx_description
1 polymer ?
#
loop_
_entity_poly.entity_id
_entity_poly.type
_entity_poly.pdbx_seq_one_letter_code
_entity_poly.pdbx_strand_id
1 'polypeptide(L)'
;MKKNESEGLVNEVNQGVFFKEFTFSRNEFMVGKLELELADHVVWMDDLFFIFQIKDRNPTNAENGVKWFQNKVINKAVKQIKNTLKYLEEYNHIPLINNKGHEFNLSDAKGLEKRMVIVYNPVYNFPDEKRNLKFYKSSQIGLVHLFHAEDYAWICKYLQTPAEIEEYLDFRENLFGVQGHIIVHLPEQYVLGHFLETLDVDQIIPRYINNVRNFKLDTDDFDISGIINNFTKSIRLANGATEYYPIIKEIAKLKRSELREFKKRFVKAWEVCKEGDLNLPYRMYLPRTDCAFIFIPLVKTKAGKWYNALYNYTLAHKYDQKAGKCVGVVIKTHIEKGENFIDMNWMYVEQEWIYDDLIEMQLKNNFPFRKVATKEIKNRYMDFDES
;
A
#
# COMPACT_ATOMS: atom_id res chain seq x y z
N MET A 1 -20.64 11.28 22.15
CA MET A 1 -20.22 11.87 20.85
C MET A 1 -20.67 10.92 19.75
N LYS A 2 -21.55 11.37 18.84
CA LYS A 2 -21.83 10.59 17.62
C LYS A 2 -20.57 10.62 16.76
N LYS A 3 -20.05 9.45 16.41
CA LYS A 3 -18.94 9.30 15.46
C LYS A 3 -19.40 9.87 14.11
N ASN A 4 -18.59 10.70 13.49
CA ASN A 4 -18.89 11.35 12.21
C ASN A 4 -18.94 10.27 11.12
N GLU A 5 -19.99 10.21 10.30
CA GLU A 5 -20.21 9.11 9.36
C GLU A 5 -19.09 9.05 8.30
N SER A 6 -18.61 10.20 7.81
CA SER A 6 -17.50 10.23 6.84
C SER A 6 -16.14 9.90 7.46
N GLU A 7 -15.90 10.26 8.72
CA GLU A 7 -14.68 9.82 9.41
C GLU A 7 -14.70 8.31 9.63
N GLY A 8 -15.87 7.73 9.91
CA GLY A 8 -16.05 6.27 9.97
C GLY A 8 -15.73 5.60 8.63
N LEU A 9 -16.33 6.10 7.54
CA LEU A 9 -16.14 5.57 6.19
C LEU A 9 -14.68 5.71 5.73
N VAL A 10 -14.07 6.89 5.85
CA VAL A 10 -12.69 7.12 5.40
C VAL A 10 -11.71 6.32 6.25
N ASN A 11 -11.95 6.18 7.56
CA ASN A 11 -11.10 5.36 8.42
C ASN A 11 -11.23 3.86 8.08
N GLU A 12 -12.44 3.37 7.77
CA GLU A 12 -12.66 2.00 7.32
C GLU A 12 -11.95 1.74 5.98
N VAL A 13 -12.15 2.64 5.01
CA VAL A 13 -11.51 2.58 3.69
C VAL A 13 -9.98 2.64 3.81
N ASN A 14 -9.45 3.56 4.59
CA ASN A 14 -8.01 3.70 4.79
C ASN A 14 -7.42 2.49 5.52
N GLN A 15 -8.11 1.92 6.51
CA GLN A 15 -7.64 0.70 7.18
C GLN A 15 -7.62 -0.50 6.24
N GLY A 16 -8.58 -0.58 5.31
CA GLY A 16 -8.62 -1.62 4.28
C GLY A 16 -7.43 -1.53 3.33
N VAL A 17 -7.11 -0.32 2.84
CA VAL A 17 -6.05 -0.10 1.86
C VAL A 17 -4.65 -0.05 2.49
N PHE A 18 -4.47 0.70 3.59
CA PHE A 18 -3.16 1.03 4.16
C PHE A 18 -2.72 0.12 5.31
N PHE A 19 -3.51 -0.90 5.64
CA PHE A 19 -3.28 -1.80 6.77
C PHE A 19 -3.28 -1.09 8.13
N LYS A 20 -3.60 -1.84 9.19
CA LYS A 20 -3.67 -1.29 10.56
C LYS A 20 -2.29 -0.99 11.13
N GLU A 21 -1.27 -1.68 10.62
CA GLU A 21 0.14 -1.58 10.96
C GLU A 21 0.72 -0.19 10.66
N PHE A 22 0.23 0.48 9.60
CA PHE A 22 0.79 1.75 9.13
C PHE A 22 -0.14 2.94 9.31
N THR A 23 -1.31 2.72 9.93
CA THR A 23 -2.31 3.75 10.18
C THR A 23 -2.31 4.15 11.66
N PHE A 24 -2.24 5.46 11.93
CA PHE A 24 -2.23 6.03 13.27
C PHE A 24 -3.61 6.64 13.58
N SER A 25 -4.28 6.17 14.65
CA SER A 25 -5.62 6.65 15.05
C SER A 25 -5.61 7.74 16.12
N ARG A 26 -4.50 7.90 16.84
CA ARG A 26 -4.27 9.08 17.69
C ARG A 26 -3.51 10.10 16.86
N ASN A 27 -4.09 11.28 16.71
CA ASN A 27 -3.50 12.41 16.02
C ASN A 27 -2.87 13.41 17.01
N GLU A 28 -2.83 13.11 18.30
CA GLU A 28 -2.27 13.99 19.33
C GLU A 28 -0.95 13.43 19.88
N PHE A 29 0.01 14.32 20.14
CA PHE A 29 1.27 13.99 20.81
C PHE A 29 1.69 15.09 21.79
N MET A 30 2.48 14.71 22.80
CA MET A 30 2.91 15.59 23.87
C MET A 30 4.33 16.12 23.62
N VAL A 31 4.50 17.45 23.71
CA VAL A 31 5.80 18.12 23.78
C VAL A 31 5.91 18.82 25.14
N GLY A 32 6.60 18.19 26.09
CA GLY A 32 6.64 18.66 27.47
C GLY A 32 5.24 18.62 28.10
N LYS A 33 4.63 19.80 28.29
CA LYS A 33 3.25 19.94 28.81
C LYS A 33 2.23 20.35 27.74
N LEU A 34 2.68 20.56 26.50
CA LEU A 34 1.83 21.00 25.41
C LEU A 34 1.36 19.79 24.61
N GLU A 35 0.04 19.64 24.49
CA GLU A 35 -0.59 18.68 23.59
C GLU A 35 -0.75 19.33 22.21
N LEU A 36 -0.22 18.67 21.18
CA LEU A 36 -0.25 19.14 19.80
C LEU A 36 -1.02 18.15 18.94
N GLU A 37 -1.86 18.68 18.04
CA GLU A 37 -2.73 17.90 17.15
C GLU A 37 -2.18 17.92 15.71
N LEU A 38 -1.94 16.73 15.16
CA LEU A 38 -1.65 16.45 13.75
C LEU A 38 -2.94 16.46 12.92
N ALA A 39 -2.83 16.21 11.62
CA ALA A 39 -3.98 15.95 10.77
C ALA A 39 -4.73 14.68 11.21
N ASP A 40 -6.00 14.56 10.83
CA ASP A 40 -6.91 13.51 11.34
C ASP A 40 -6.36 12.08 11.15
N HIS A 41 -5.71 11.81 10.02
CA HIS A 41 -5.01 10.54 9.82
C HIS A 41 -3.66 10.74 9.15
N VAL A 42 -2.71 9.92 9.61
CA VAL A 42 -1.38 9.81 9.03
C VAL A 42 -1.16 8.34 8.68
N VAL A 43 -0.59 8.10 7.51
CA VAL A 43 -0.15 6.78 7.07
C VAL A 43 1.31 6.86 6.72
N TRP A 44 2.14 6.05 7.36
CA TRP A 44 3.57 5.97 7.06
C TRP A 44 3.99 4.52 6.89
N MET A 45 4.45 4.20 5.68
CA MET A 45 4.89 2.87 5.30
C MET A 45 6.11 2.96 4.39
N ASP A 46 7.28 2.74 4.99
CA ASP A 46 8.56 2.81 4.28
C ASP A 46 8.79 4.19 3.66
N ASP A 47 8.83 4.29 2.34
CA ASP A 47 8.92 5.54 1.56
C ASP A 47 7.55 6.22 1.35
N LEU A 48 6.45 5.50 1.56
CA LEU A 48 5.10 6.05 1.39
C LEU A 48 4.67 6.85 2.61
N PHE A 49 4.28 8.11 2.39
CA PHE A 49 3.83 8.96 3.47
C PHE A 49 2.63 9.84 3.09
N PHE A 50 1.48 9.55 3.70
CA PHE A 50 0.21 10.23 3.45
C PHE A 50 -0.28 10.99 4.69
N ILE A 51 -0.76 12.20 4.46
CA ILE A 51 -1.37 13.06 5.46
C ILE A 51 -2.79 13.36 5.02
N PHE A 52 -3.76 12.82 5.75
CA PHE A 52 -5.19 12.98 5.48
C PHE A 52 -5.83 13.94 6.46
N GLN A 53 -6.63 14.84 5.92
CA GLN A 53 -7.53 15.67 6.70
C GLN A 53 -8.97 15.47 6.21
N ILE A 54 -9.86 15.13 7.12
CA ILE A 54 -11.27 14.88 6.83
C ILE A 54 -12.10 16.09 7.25
N LYS A 55 -13.09 16.42 6.42
CA LYS A 55 -14.11 17.43 6.74
C LYS A 55 -15.48 16.92 6.35
N ASP A 56 -16.23 16.45 7.34
CA ASP A 56 -17.63 16.14 7.16
C ASP A 56 -18.50 17.36 7.46
N ARG A 57 -19.62 17.44 6.75
CA ARG A 57 -20.70 18.35 7.07
C ARG A 57 -21.94 17.56 7.39
N ASN A 58 -22.38 17.65 8.65
CA ASN A 58 -23.67 17.12 9.04
C ASN A 58 -24.79 17.66 8.12
N PRO A 59 -25.62 16.79 7.53
CA PRO A 59 -26.59 17.13 6.49
C PRO A 59 -27.74 18.03 6.96
N THR A 60 -27.83 18.34 8.25
CA THR A 60 -28.94 19.09 8.86
C THR A 60 -28.82 20.61 8.77
N ASN A 61 -27.66 21.16 8.38
CA ASN A 61 -27.45 22.61 8.42
C ASN A 61 -27.61 23.24 7.02
N ALA A 62 -28.59 24.14 6.88
CA ALA A 62 -28.90 24.92 5.67
C ALA A 62 -27.87 26.03 5.32
N GLU A 63 -26.64 25.99 5.85
CA GLU A 63 -25.61 26.98 5.50
C GLU A 63 -25.21 26.90 4.01
N ASN A 64 -24.67 27.98 3.47
CA ASN A 64 -24.13 28.00 2.11
C ASN A 64 -22.95 26.99 1.98
N GLY A 65 -23.11 25.96 1.14
CA GLY A 65 -22.12 24.92 0.82
C GLY A 65 -20.73 25.48 0.47
N VAL A 66 -20.70 26.56 -0.30
CA VAL A 66 -19.47 27.22 -0.75
C VAL A 66 -18.73 27.88 0.41
N LYS A 67 -19.45 28.57 1.30
CA LYS A 67 -18.85 29.23 2.48
C LYS A 67 -18.24 28.21 3.43
N TRP A 68 -18.95 27.09 3.66
CA TRP A 68 -18.42 25.99 4.45
C TRP A 68 -17.16 25.41 3.82
N PHE A 69 -17.17 25.14 2.50
CA PHE A 69 -16.00 24.61 1.81
C PHE A 69 -14.79 25.52 1.94
N GLN A 70 -14.97 26.83 1.69
CA GLN A 70 -13.87 27.78 1.84
C GLN A 70 -13.34 27.81 3.29
N ASN A 71 -14.21 27.86 4.29
CA ASN A 71 -13.79 28.01 5.68
C ASN A 71 -13.22 26.73 6.29
N LYS A 72 -13.85 25.58 6.02
CA LYS A 72 -13.55 24.32 6.69
C LYS A 72 -12.59 23.45 5.87
N VAL A 73 -12.81 23.35 4.57
CA VAL A 73 -11.96 22.54 3.67
C VAL A 73 -10.72 23.36 3.29
N ILE A 74 -10.88 24.53 2.67
CA ILE A 74 -9.71 25.28 2.20
C ILE A 74 -8.92 25.91 3.36
N ASN A 75 -9.56 26.66 4.26
CA ASN A 75 -8.80 27.38 5.27
C ASN A 75 -8.38 26.48 6.45
N LYS A 76 -9.33 25.78 7.08
CA LYS A 76 -9.04 25.00 8.30
C LYS A 76 -8.26 23.72 8.00
N ALA A 77 -8.67 22.92 7.02
CA ALA A 77 -8.04 21.63 6.74
C ALA A 77 -6.58 21.81 6.26
N VAL A 78 -6.34 22.74 5.33
CA VAL A 78 -4.98 23.07 4.87
C VAL A 78 -4.12 23.57 6.03
N LYS A 79 -4.67 24.37 6.95
CA LYS A 79 -3.93 24.81 8.14
C LYS A 79 -3.50 23.64 9.03
N GLN A 80 -4.35 22.62 9.21
CA GLN A 80 -4.00 21.42 9.98
C GLN A 80 -2.88 20.62 9.32
N ILE A 81 -2.92 20.47 7.98
CA ILE A 81 -1.82 19.85 7.22
C ILE A 81 -0.52 20.66 7.38
N LYS A 82 -0.57 21.99 7.25
CA LYS A 82 0.59 22.87 7.46
C LYS A 82 1.19 22.73 8.86
N ASN A 83 0.34 22.66 9.88
CA ASN A 83 0.81 22.45 11.25
C ASN A 83 1.50 21.09 11.40
N THR A 84 0.92 20.02 10.83
CA THR A 84 1.52 18.68 10.83
C THR A 84 2.92 18.69 10.21
N LEU A 85 3.06 19.30 9.03
CA LEU A 85 4.36 19.45 8.36
C LEU A 85 5.34 20.30 9.19
N LYS A 86 4.87 21.39 9.80
CA LYS A 86 5.69 22.20 10.69
C LYS A 86 6.20 21.38 11.88
N TYR A 87 5.35 20.54 12.49
CA TYR A 87 5.74 19.72 13.63
C TYR A 87 6.78 18.67 13.26
N LEU A 88 6.65 18.03 12.08
CA LEU A 88 7.66 17.12 11.54
C LEU A 88 9.01 17.81 11.36
N GLU A 89 9.01 19.09 10.99
CA GLU A 89 10.24 19.86 10.87
C GLU A 89 10.84 20.27 12.23
N GLU A 90 9.99 20.66 13.18
CA GLU A 90 10.36 21.27 14.47
C GLU A 90 10.77 20.24 15.53
N TYR A 91 10.15 19.06 15.55
CA TYR A 91 10.33 18.06 16.61
C TYR A 91 11.00 16.79 16.12
N ASN A 92 12.08 16.40 16.80
CA ASN A 92 12.81 15.15 16.52
C ASN A 92 12.16 13.91 17.17
N HIS A 93 11.12 14.08 17.97
CA HIS A 93 10.40 12.98 18.62
C HIS A 93 8.90 13.27 18.63
N ILE A 94 8.15 12.50 17.84
CA ILE A 94 6.69 12.57 17.67
C ILE A 94 6.14 11.16 17.87
N PRO A 95 5.95 10.72 19.14
CA PRO A 95 5.51 9.36 19.43
C PRO A 95 4.03 9.20 19.09
N LEU A 96 3.70 8.21 18.26
CA LEU A 96 2.34 7.85 17.88
C LEU A 96 2.11 6.36 18.08
N ILE A 97 0.87 6.00 18.39
CA ILE A 97 0.44 4.62 18.53
C ILE A 97 -0.38 4.25 17.29
N ASN A 98 0.05 3.19 16.59
CA ASN A 98 -0.69 2.69 15.42
C ASN A 98 -1.95 1.90 15.83
N ASN A 99 -2.75 1.48 14.85
CA ASN A 99 -3.98 0.72 15.11
C ASN A 99 -3.76 -0.72 15.62
N LYS A 100 -2.50 -1.17 15.76
CA LYS A 100 -2.13 -2.41 16.46
C LYS A 100 -1.69 -2.18 17.91
N GLY A 101 -1.60 -0.93 18.36
CA GLY A 101 -1.13 -0.59 19.70
C GLY A 101 0.39 -0.50 19.84
N HIS A 102 1.13 -0.46 18.73
CA HIS A 102 2.58 -0.32 18.73
C HIS A 102 2.98 1.15 18.58
N GLU A 103 3.99 1.58 19.33
CA GLU A 103 4.52 2.94 19.29
C GLU A 103 5.54 3.10 18.14
N PHE A 104 5.45 4.21 17.42
CA PHE A 104 6.38 4.63 16.37
C PHE A 104 6.71 6.10 16.54
N ASN A 105 7.90 6.49 16.10
CA ASN A 105 8.33 7.88 16.08
C ASN A 105 8.11 8.48 14.68
N LEU A 106 7.13 9.36 14.52
CA LEU A 106 6.77 9.90 13.20
C LEU A 106 7.87 10.82 12.61
N SER A 107 8.75 11.39 13.43
CA SER A 107 9.84 12.25 12.92
C SER A 107 10.83 11.49 12.04
N ASP A 108 10.87 10.16 12.11
CA ASP A 108 11.68 9.32 11.22
C ASP A 108 11.21 9.42 9.75
N ALA A 109 9.95 9.82 9.51
CA ALA A 109 9.37 10.06 8.19
C ALA A 109 9.67 11.48 7.63
N LYS A 110 10.40 12.32 8.37
CA LYS A 110 10.64 13.73 8.03
C LYS A 110 11.23 13.94 6.63
N GLY A 111 12.09 13.03 6.16
CA GLY A 111 12.74 13.14 4.84
C GLY A 111 11.91 12.73 3.63
N LEU A 112 10.75 12.10 3.83
CA LEU A 112 9.98 11.44 2.77
C LEU A 112 9.17 12.44 1.93
N GLU A 113 8.74 12.05 0.75
CA GLU A 113 7.74 12.81 0.00
C GLU A 113 6.37 12.71 0.69
N LYS A 114 5.63 13.82 0.81
CA LYS A 114 4.35 13.87 1.55
C LYS A 114 3.18 14.00 0.59
N ARG A 115 2.31 13.00 0.57
CA ARG A 115 1.03 13.06 -0.15
C ARG A 115 -0.03 13.69 0.75
N MET A 116 -0.40 14.92 0.46
CA MET A 116 -1.37 15.68 1.25
C MET A 116 -2.75 15.55 0.65
N VAL A 117 -3.69 14.99 1.41
CA VAL A 117 -5.03 14.66 0.94
C VAL A 117 -6.08 15.25 1.87
N ILE A 118 -7.02 16.01 1.31
CA ILE A 118 -8.22 16.46 2.01
C ILE A 118 -9.43 15.72 1.43
N VAL A 119 -10.12 14.97 2.27
CA VAL A 119 -11.37 14.30 1.93
C VAL A 119 -12.51 15.08 2.58
N TYR A 120 -13.48 15.53 1.78
CA TYR A 120 -14.60 16.32 2.27
C TYR A 120 -15.94 15.71 1.87
N ASN A 121 -16.91 15.80 2.77
CA ASN A 121 -18.29 15.38 2.54
C ASN A 121 -19.19 16.62 2.70
N PRO A 122 -19.61 17.26 1.60
CA PRO A 122 -20.43 18.46 1.63
C PRO A 122 -21.93 18.11 1.78
N VAL A 123 -22.78 19.14 1.79
CA VAL A 123 -24.25 18.99 1.69
C VAL A 123 -24.69 18.64 0.27
N TYR A 124 -25.90 18.08 0.11
CA TYR A 124 -26.44 17.60 -1.17
C TYR A 124 -26.41 18.62 -2.33
N ASN A 125 -26.57 19.92 -2.05
CA ASN A 125 -26.59 20.98 -3.06
C ASN A 125 -25.21 21.60 -3.34
N PHE A 126 -24.14 20.83 -3.21
CA PHE A 126 -22.77 21.32 -3.43
C PHE A 126 -22.49 21.56 -4.92
N PRO A 127 -21.97 22.73 -5.33
CA PRO A 127 -21.74 23.01 -6.76
C PRO A 127 -20.66 22.14 -7.38
N ASP A 128 -20.90 21.66 -8.61
CA ASP A 128 -19.95 20.84 -9.37
C ASP A 128 -18.61 21.53 -9.58
N GLU A 129 -18.60 22.86 -9.78
CA GLU A 129 -17.35 23.65 -9.89
C GLU A 129 -16.45 23.49 -8.66
N LYS A 130 -17.05 23.34 -7.46
CA LYS A 130 -16.31 23.12 -6.22
C LYS A 130 -15.98 21.64 -6.03
N ARG A 131 -16.85 20.71 -6.46
CA ARG A 131 -16.57 19.27 -6.46
C ARG A 131 -15.38 18.92 -7.35
N ASN A 132 -15.32 19.51 -8.53
CA ASN A 132 -14.30 19.25 -9.54
C ASN A 132 -12.97 19.95 -9.26
N LEU A 133 -12.88 20.78 -8.22
CA LEU A 133 -11.62 21.37 -7.80
C LEU A 133 -10.66 20.26 -7.35
N LYS A 134 -9.67 19.95 -8.19
CA LYS A 134 -8.76 18.83 -7.98
C LYS A 134 -7.76 19.09 -6.87
N PHE A 135 -7.26 20.31 -6.80
CA PHE A 135 -6.18 20.69 -5.91
C PHE A 135 -6.41 22.05 -5.27
N TYR A 136 -5.91 22.18 -4.04
CA TYR A 136 -5.56 23.49 -3.51
C TYR A 136 -4.06 23.72 -3.71
N LYS A 137 -3.70 24.81 -4.41
CA LYS A 137 -2.31 25.23 -4.59
C LYS A 137 -1.85 26.08 -3.41
N SER A 138 -0.94 25.57 -2.59
CA SER A 138 -0.32 26.33 -1.51
C SER A 138 1.11 26.76 -1.86
N SER A 139 1.43 28.03 -1.65
CA SER A 139 2.80 28.54 -1.83
C SER A 139 3.80 28.00 -0.79
N GLN A 140 3.33 27.44 0.32
CA GLN A 140 4.19 26.96 1.42
C GLN A 140 4.42 25.45 1.39
N ILE A 141 3.41 24.69 0.96
CA ILE A 141 3.41 23.21 1.08
C ILE A 141 3.14 22.51 -0.24
N GLY A 142 2.97 23.24 -1.36
CA GLY A 142 2.72 22.64 -2.67
C GLY A 142 1.25 22.30 -2.92
N LEU A 143 1.02 21.23 -3.68
CA LEU A 143 -0.32 20.76 -4.05
C LEU A 143 -0.95 19.95 -2.92
N VAL A 144 -2.20 20.26 -2.60
CA VAL A 144 -3.02 19.45 -1.70
C VAL A 144 -4.17 18.85 -2.50
N HIS A 145 -4.25 17.52 -2.54
CA HIS A 145 -5.33 16.82 -3.23
C HIS A 145 -6.64 17.06 -2.52
N LEU A 146 -7.67 17.41 -3.29
CA LEU A 146 -9.03 17.55 -2.79
C LEU A 146 -9.88 16.43 -3.40
N PHE A 147 -10.57 15.68 -2.54
CA PHE A 147 -11.52 14.66 -2.95
C PHE A 147 -12.85 14.84 -2.24
N HIS A 148 -13.93 14.74 -3.00
CA HIS A 148 -15.23 14.42 -2.43
C HIS A 148 -15.18 13.02 -1.81
N ALA A 149 -15.82 12.80 -0.66
CA ALA A 149 -15.77 11.54 0.07
C ALA A 149 -16.20 10.34 -0.78
N GLU A 150 -17.26 10.50 -1.58
CA GLU A 150 -17.70 9.48 -2.53
C GLU A 150 -16.63 9.14 -3.57
N ASP A 151 -15.98 10.14 -4.17
CA ASP A 151 -14.96 9.92 -5.21
C ASP A 151 -13.73 9.22 -4.60
N TYR A 152 -13.32 9.62 -3.39
CA TYR A 152 -12.23 8.95 -2.65
C TYR A 152 -12.56 7.49 -2.31
N ALA A 153 -13.79 7.22 -1.84
CA ALA A 153 -14.23 5.86 -1.55
C ALA A 153 -14.19 4.97 -2.80
N TRP A 154 -14.60 5.49 -3.97
CA TRP A 154 -14.47 4.77 -5.24
C TRP A 154 -13.02 4.54 -5.63
N ILE A 155 -12.16 5.55 -5.50
CA ILE A 155 -10.72 5.40 -5.78
C ILE A 155 -10.14 4.25 -4.96
N CYS A 156 -10.36 4.21 -3.64
CA CYS A 156 -9.86 3.13 -2.78
C CYS A 156 -10.54 1.78 -3.03
N LYS A 157 -11.76 1.77 -3.58
CA LYS A 157 -12.41 0.52 -4.02
C LYS A 157 -11.73 -0.04 -5.27
N TYR A 158 -11.37 0.82 -6.22
CA TYR A 158 -10.70 0.42 -7.45
C TYR A 158 -9.21 0.17 -7.25
N LEU A 159 -8.53 0.97 -6.44
CA LEU A 159 -7.10 0.94 -6.18
C LEU A 159 -6.87 0.41 -4.76
N GLN A 160 -6.50 -0.87 -4.66
CA GLN A 160 -6.60 -1.62 -3.40
C GLN A 160 -5.28 -1.65 -2.63
N THR A 161 -4.18 -1.20 -3.23
CA THR A 161 -2.88 -1.15 -2.56
C THR A 161 -2.42 0.29 -2.33
N PRO A 162 -1.63 0.53 -1.26
CA PRO A 162 -1.02 1.84 -1.02
C PRO A 162 -0.20 2.34 -2.21
N ALA A 163 0.51 1.44 -2.88
CA ALA A 163 1.31 1.77 -4.07
C ALA A 163 0.45 2.17 -5.27
N GLU A 164 -0.74 1.59 -5.45
CA GLU A 164 -1.68 2.05 -6.49
C GLU A 164 -2.22 3.44 -6.16
N ILE A 165 -2.53 3.73 -4.89
CA ILE A 165 -2.98 5.06 -4.47
C ILE A 165 -1.89 6.09 -4.70
N GLU A 166 -0.65 5.85 -4.27
CA GLU A 166 0.46 6.77 -4.52
C GLU A 166 0.62 7.07 -6.01
N GLU A 167 0.68 6.02 -6.83
CA GLU A 167 0.86 6.16 -8.27
C GLU A 167 -0.29 6.92 -8.93
N TYR A 168 -1.51 6.75 -8.43
CA TYR A 168 -2.64 7.55 -8.86
C TYR A 168 -2.51 9.02 -8.49
N LEU A 169 -2.02 9.32 -7.28
CA LEU A 169 -1.78 10.71 -6.86
C LEU A 169 -0.69 11.34 -7.72
N ASP A 170 0.41 10.64 -8.02
CA ASP A 170 1.45 11.08 -8.96
C ASP A 170 0.89 11.37 -10.35
N PHE A 171 0.14 10.41 -10.90
CA PHE A 171 -0.52 10.57 -12.20
C PHE A 171 -1.44 11.80 -12.19
N ARG A 172 -2.20 11.98 -11.12
CA ARG A 172 -3.15 13.09 -10.98
C ARG A 172 -2.46 14.44 -10.90
N GLU A 173 -1.31 14.54 -10.22
CA GLU A 173 -0.47 15.74 -10.20
C GLU A 173 0.12 16.04 -11.59
N ASN A 174 0.67 15.02 -12.24
CA ASN A 174 1.24 15.15 -13.59
C ASN A 174 0.17 15.58 -14.62
N LEU A 175 -0.99 14.94 -14.60
CA LEU A 175 -2.12 15.28 -15.48
C LEU A 175 -2.60 16.71 -15.23
N PHE A 176 -2.62 17.16 -13.98
CA PHE A 176 -2.98 18.54 -13.65
C PHE A 176 -1.91 19.54 -14.08
N GLY A 177 -0.63 19.17 -14.00
CA GLY A 177 0.48 19.99 -14.49
C GLY A 177 0.39 20.26 -15.99
N VAL A 178 0.04 19.25 -16.78
CA VAL A 178 -0.03 19.35 -18.26
C VAL A 178 -1.40 19.86 -18.73
N GLN A 179 -2.49 19.29 -18.20
CA GLN A 179 -3.87 19.48 -18.70
C GLN A 179 -4.76 20.26 -17.72
N GLY A 180 -4.19 20.99 -16.77
CA GLY A 180 -4.91 21.63 -15.66
C GLY A 180 -6.09 22.53 -16.06
N HIS A 181 -6.02 23.17 -17.24
CA HIS A 181 -7.09 24.01 -17.76
C HIS A 181 -8.32 23.22 -18.24
N ILE A 182 -8.16 21.94 -18.57
CA ILE A 182 -9.25 21.05 -18.99
C ILE A 182 -9.74 20.22 -17.80
N ILE A 183 -8.83 19.60 -17.03
CA ILE A 183 -9.24 18.58 -16.05
C ILE A 183 -10.05 19.14 -14.88
N VAL A 184 -9.94 20.44 -14.59
CA VAL A 184 -10.74 21.12 -13.56
C VAL A 184 -12.23 21.18 -13.90
N HIS A 185 -12.58 20.96 -15.16
CA HIS A 185 -13.95 20.86 -15.64
C HIS A 185 -14.45 19.41 -15.76
N LEU A 186 -13.58 18.43 -15.51
CA LEU A 186 -13.90 17.02 -15.63
C LEU A 186 -14.11 16.38 -14.25
N PRO A 187 -15.07 15.44 -14.14
CA PRO A 187 -15.33 14.74 -12.89
C PRO A 187 -14.17 13.79 -12.54
N GLU A 188 -14.06 13.37 -11.27
CA GLU A 188 -12.95 12.51 -10.83
C GLU A 188 -12.95 11.14 -11.53
N GLN A 189 -14.12 10.67 -11.93
CA GLN A 189 -14.32 9.45 -12.72
C GLN A 189 -13.56 9.49 -14.05
N TYR A 190 -13.38 10.67 -14.66
CA TYR A 190 -12.54 10.79 -15.84
C TYR A 190 -11.06 10.55 -15.50
N VAL A 191 -10.57 11.19 -14.43
CA VAL A 191 -9.15 11.09 -14.01
C VAL A 191 -8.81 9.64 -13.67
N LEU A 192 -9.68 8.97 -12.90
CA LEU A 192 -9.53 7.55 -12.60
C LEU A 192 -9.63 6.69 -13.87
N GLY A 193 -10.59 6.95 -14.75
CA GLY A 193 -10.73 6.19 -15.99
C GLY A 193 -9.54 6.34 -16.95
N HIS A 194 -8.90 7.51 -16.96
CA HIS A 194 -7.67 7.77 -17.69
C HIS A 194 -6.52 6.98 -17.07
N PHE A 195 -6.32 7.06 -15.76
CA PHE A 195 -5.30 6.30 -15.04
C PHE A 195 -5.37 4.79 -15.29
N LEU A 196 -6.59 4.23 -15.32
CA LEU A 196 -6.82 2.81 -15.57
C LEU A 196 -6.46 2.39 -17.02
N GLU A 197 -6.42 3.34 -17.95
CA GLU A 197 -5.97 3.10 -19.32
C GLU A 197 -4.45 3.21 -19.44
N THR A 198 -3.90 4.35 -19.00
CA THR A 198 -2.54 4.77 -19.30
C THR A 198 -2.06 5.81 -18.30
N LEU A 199 -0.74 5.90 -18.14
CA LEU A 199 -0.08 6.96 -17.38
C LEU A 199 0.28 8.18 -18.24
N ASP A 200 0.11 8.10 -19.57
CA ASP A 200 0.34 9.22 -20.48
C ASP A 200 -0.64 10.37 -20.17
N VAL A 201 -0.13 11.59 -20.02
CA VAL A 201 -0.89 12.79 -19.65
C VAL A 201 -1.02 13.81 -20.79
N ASP A 202 -0.45 13.52 -21.96
CA ASP A 202 -0.33 14.47 -23.06
C ASP A 202 -1.67 14.75 -23.75
N GLN A 203 -2.66 13.88 -23.59
CA GLN A 203 -3.95 13.99 -24.27
C GLN A 203 -5.13 13.75 -23.34
N ILE A 204 -6.23 14.48 -23.61
CA ILE A 204 -7.53 14.25 -22.99
C ILE A 204 -8.41 13.53 -23.99
N ILE A 205 -8.78 12.28 -23.69
CA ILE A 205 -9.60 11.43 -24.56
C ILE A 205 -10.92 11.16 -23.85
N PRO A 206 -12.04 11.79 -24.27
CA PRO A 206 -13.32 11.73 -23.54
C PRO A 206 -13.83 10.32 -23.23
N ARG A 207 -13.53 9.34 -24.08
CA ARG A 207 -13.98 7.95 -23.90
C ARG A 207 -13.43 7.28 -22.63
N TYR A 208 -12.31 7.76 -22.09
CA TYR A 208 -11.67 7.19 -20.89
C TYR A 208 -12.56 7.25 -19.65
N ILE A 209 -13.53 8.16 -19.59
CA ILE A 209 -14.52 8.16 -18.49
C ILE A 209 -15.31 6.84 -18.40
N ASN A 210 -15.49 6.14 -19.53
CA ASN A 210 -16.19 4.87 -19.56
C ASN A 210 -15.36 3.71 -19.01
N ASN A 211 -14.04 3.88 -18.86
CA ASN A 211 -13.17 2.83 -18.33
C ASN A 211 -13.55 2.48 -16.90
N VAL A 212 -13.98 3.46 -16.08
CA VAL A 212 -14.47 3.18 -14.72
C VAL A 212 -15.73 2.30 -14.74
N ARG A 213 -16.64 2.53 -15.68
CA ARG A 213 -17.89 1.75 -15.83
C ARG A 213 -17.63 0.33 -16.33
N ASN A 214 -16.70 0.19 -17.26
CA ASN A 214 -16.34 -1.08 -17.88
C ASN A 214 -15.33 -1.87 -17.06
N PHE A 215 -14.77 -1.27 -16.01
CA PHE A 215 -13.78 -1.89 -15.16
C PHE A 215 -14.39 -3.07 -14.40
N LYS A 216 -13.95 -4.28 -14.76
CA LYS A 216 -14.26 -5.48 -14.00
C LYS A 216 -13.36 -5.52 -12.77
N LEU A 217 -13.96 -5.30 -11.61
CA LEU A 217 -13.32 -5.57 -10.33
C LEU A 217 -13.23 -7.09 -10.14
N ASP A 218 -12.20 -7.72 -10.69
CA ASP A 218 -11.78 -9.05 -10.26
C ASP A 218 -10.78 -8.91 -9.12
N THR A 219 -11.28 -8.92 -7.89
CA THR A 219 -10.46 -8.71 -6.70
C THR A 219 -9.67 -9.95 -6.30
N ASP A 220 -10.11 -11.14 -6.71
CA ASP A 220 -9.59 -12.39 -6.17
C ASP A 220 -8.19 -12.68 -6.70
N ASP A 221 -7.83 -12.26 -7.90
CA ASP A 221 -6.50 -12.56 -8.47
C ASP A 221 -5.33 -11.87 -7.76
N PHE A 222 -5.60 -10.80 -7.01
CA PHE A 222 -4.56 -10.02 -6.33
C PHE A 222 -4.88 -9.72 -4.85
N ASP A 223 -6.08 -10.06 -4.35
CA ASP A 223 -6.40 -9.92 -2.93
C ASP A 223 -5.53 -10.87 -2.08
N ILE A 224 -4.72 -10.26 -1.22
CA ILE A 224 -3.84 -10.90 -0.26
C ILE A 224 -4.24 -10.61 1.19
N SER A 225 -5.39 -9.96 1.42
CA SER A 225 -5.91 -9.63 2.74
C SER A 225 -6.02 -10.87 3.63
N GLY A 226 -6.43 -12.00 3.06
CA GLY A 226 -6.47 -13.30 3.74
C GLY A 226 -5.09 -13.81 4.16
N ILE A 227 -4.04 -13.50 3.40
CA ILE A 227 -2.66 -13.81 3.80
C ILE A 227 -2.29 -12.87 4.96
N ILE A 228 -2.40 -11.56 4.79
CA ILE A 228 -2.01 -10.53 5.77
C ILE A 228 -2.73 -10.66 7.10
N ASN A 229 -4.05 -10.87 7.11
CA ASN A 229 -4.85 -11.04 8.34
C ASN A 229 -4.41 -12.25 9.17
N ASN A 230 -3.76 -13.23 8.55
CA ASN A 230 -3.24 -14.41 9.22
C ASN A 230 -1.75 -14.30 9.59
N PHE A 231 -1.03 -13.24 9.21
CA PHE A 231 0.40 -13.06 9.57
C PHE A 231 0.63 -13.19 11.08
N THR A 232 -0.21 -12.55 11.91
CA THR A 232 -0.05 -12.59 13.37
C THR A 232 -0.36 -13.96 13.98
N LYS A 233 -1.07 -14.84 13.26
CA LYS A 233 -1.38 -16.21 13.69
C LYS A 233 -0.42 -17.24 13.10
N SER A 234 0.17 -16.94 11.96
CA SER A 234 0.92 -17.87 11.12
C SER A 234 2.40 -17.48 10.96
N ILE A 235 2.91 -16.49 11.71
CA ILE A 235 4.34 -16.19 11.78
C ILE A 235 4.84 -16.57 13.17
N ARG A 236 5.84 -17.47 13.21
CA ARG A 236 6.65 -17.66 14.41
C ARG A 236 7.61 -16.49 14.53
N LEU A 237 7.27 -15.53 15.39
CA LEU A 237 8.13 -14.40 15.71
C LEU A 237 9.34 -14.89 16.51
N ALA A 238 10.54 -14.48 16.12
CA ALA A 238 11.79 -14.92 16.74
C ALA A 238 12.18 -14.00 17.92
N ASN A 239 12.07 -12.67 17.75
CA ASN A 239 12.56 -11.68 18.72
C ASN A 239 11.61 -10.48 18.97
N GLY A 240 10.38 -10.43 18.45
CA GLY A 240 9.44 -9.36 18.84
C GLY A 240 8.11 -9.26 18.09
N ALA A 241 7.16 -8.53 18.68
CA ALA A 241 5.81 -8.31 18.15
C ALA A 241 5.77 -7.51 16.82
N THR A 242 6.87 -6.89 16.41
CA THR A 242 6.98 -6.03 15.20
C THR A 242 7.89 -6.60 14.12
N GLU A 243 8.48 -7.79 14.29
CA GLU A 243 9.44 -8.36 13.32
C GLU A 243 8.85 -8.64 11.94
N TYR A 244 7.53 -8.77 11.83
CA TYR A 244 6.85 -8.99 10.56
C TYR A 244 6.62 -7.70 9.76
N TYR A 245 6.84 -6.51 10.35
CA TYR A 245 6.57 -5.23 9.71
C TYR A 245 7.35 -5.06 8.39
N PRO A 246 8.67 -5.37 8.31
CA PRO A 246 9.40 -5.29 7.05
C PRO A 246 8.78 -6.15 5.93
N ILE A 247 8.26 -7.32 6.27
CA ILE A 247 7.61 -8.21 5.30
C ILE A 247 6.32 -7.57 4.77
N ILE A 248 5.46 -7.06 5.67
CA ILE A 248 4.21 -6.41 5.24
C ILE A 248 4.51 -5.15 4.45
N LYS A 249 5.53 -4.36 4.82
CA LYS A 249 5.97 -3.19 4.04
C LYS A 249 6.29 -3.58 2.59
N GLU A 250 7.10 -4.61 2.39
CA GLU A 250 7.46 -5.06 1.04
C GLU A 250 6.26 -5.58 0.24
N ILE A 251 5.33 -6.28 0.89
CA ILE A 251 4.11 -6.77 0.26
C ILE A 251 3.14 -5.62 -0.09
N ALA A 252 3.01 -4.63 0.79
CA ALA A 252 2.10 -3.50 0.62
C ALA A 252 2.58 -2.50 -0.46
N LYS A 253 3.88 -2.49 -0.75
CA LYS A 253 4.45 -1.75 -1.88
C LYS A 253 4.17 -2.40 -3.23
N LEU A 254 3.64 -3.63 -3.29
CA LEU A 254 3.35 -4.31 -4.55
C LEU A 254 2.19 -3.62 -5.28
N LYS A 255 2.41 -3.35 -6.57
CA LYS A 255 1.35 -2.94 -7.51
C LYS A 255 0.50 -4.15 -7.88
N ARG A 256 -0.71 -3.93 -8.39
CA ARG A 256 -1.67 -4.99 -8.75
C ARG A 256 -1.06 -6.15 -9.55
N SER A 257 -0.33 -5.83 -10.61
CA SER A 257 0.29 -6.85 -11.45
C SER A 257 1.38 -7.64 -10.73
N GLU A 258 2.11 -6.99 -9.82
CA GLU A 258 3.12 -7.63 -8.97
C GLU A 258 2.44 -8.51 -7.91
N LEU A 259 1.32 -8.07 -7.32
CA LEU A 259 0.51 -8.86 -6.39
C LEU A 259 -0.09 -10.10 -7.04
N ARG A 260 -0.57 -10.01 -8.28
CA ARG A 260 -1.07 -11.17 -9.03
C ARG A 260 0.02 -12.22 -9.19
N GLU A 261 1.22 -11.80 -9.59
CA GLU A 261 2.37 -12.71 -9.73
C GLU A 261 2.86 -13.27 -8.38
N PHE A 262 2.79 -12.47 -7.31
CA PHE A 262 3.04 -12.92 -5.93
C PHE A 262 2.04 -14.00 -5.52
N LYS A 263 0.73 -13.71 -5.63
CA LYS A 263 -0.35 -14.63 -5.24
C LYS A 263 -0.30 -15.92 -6.04
N LYS A 264 -0.09 -15.84 -7.36
CA LYS A 264 0.09 -17.01 -8.24
C LYS A 264 1.18 -17.95 -7.75
N ARG A 265 2.34 -17.43 -7.34
CA ARG A 265 3.46 -18.26 -6.82
C ARG A 265 3.20 -18.80 -5.44
N PHE A 266 2.59 -17.98 -4.58
CA PHE A 266 2.18 -18.38 -3.23
C PHE A 266 1.19 -19.55 -3.28
N VAL A 267 0.13 -19.44 -4.08
CA VAL A 267 -0.91 -20.47 -4.25
C VAL A 267 -0.30 -21.75 -4.83
N LYS A 268 0.58 -21.65 -5.83
CA LYS A 268 1.28 -22.84 -6.37
C LYS A 268 2.16 -23.54 -5.33
N ALA A 269 2.91 -22.78 -4.51
CA ALA A 269 3.69 -23.37 -3.44
C ALA A 269 2.80 -24.06 -2.40
N TRP A 270 1.64 -23.47 -2.11
CA TRP A 270 0.64 -24.02 -1.22
C TRP A 270 0.01 -25.33 -1.74
N GLU A 271 -0.38 -25.38 -3.02
CA GLU A 271 -0.96 -26.56 -3.68
C GLU A 271 0.02 -27.73 -3.67
N VAL A 272 1.29 -27.49 -4.03
CA VAL A 272 2.36 -28.51 -3.98
C VAL A 272 2.49 -29.12 -2.58
N CYS A 273 2.40 -28.30 -1.52
CA CYS A 273 2.48 -28.80 -0.15
C CYS A 273 1.29 -29.68 0.25
N LYS A 274 0.11 -29.46 -0.35
CA LYS A 274 -1.08 -30.29 -0.14
C LYS A 274 -0.96 -31.63 -0.85
N GLU A 275 -0.45 -31.63 -2.08
CA GLU A 275 -0.26 -32.83 -2.90
C GLU A 275 0.88 -33.71 -2.36
N GLY A 276 1.83 -33.11 -1.63
CA GLY A 276 2.97 -33.82 -1.03
C GLY A 276 4.15 -33.97 -1.98
N ASP A 277 4.13 -33.26 -3.11
CA ASP A 277 5.17 -33.33 -4.13
C ASP A 277 6.39 -32.51 -3.75
N LEU A 278 7.58 -33.11 -3.91
CA LEU A 278 8.82 -32.37 -3.80
C LEU A 278 8.95 -31.45 -5.03
N ASN A 279 9.00 -30.15 -4.81
CA ASN A 279 9.10 -29.19 -5.89
C ASN A 279 10.14 -28.09 -5.59
N LEU A 280 10.71 -27.52 -6.66
CA LEU A 280 11.61 -26.38 -6.55
C LEU A 280 10.84 -25.14 -6.08
N PRO A 281 11.48 -24.23 -5.31
CA PRO A 281 10.88 -22.99 -4.90
C PRO A 281 10.36 -22.16 -6.07
N TYR A 282 9.23 -21.50 -5.86
CA TYR A 282 8.75 -20.45 -6.74
C TYR A 282 9.39 -19.14 -6.34
N ARG A 283 9.75 -18.30 -7.31
CA ARG A 283 10.49 -17.07 -7.01
C ARG A 283 10.16 -15.95 -7.99
N MET A 284 10.34 -14.72 -7.53
CA MET A 284 10.29 -13.50 -8.33
C MET A 284 11.26 -12.46 -7.79
N TYR A 285 11.57 -11.47 -8.61
CA TYR A 285 12.37 -10.30 -8.25
C TYR A 285 11.70 -9.07 -8.84
N LEU A 286 11.66 -8.01 -8.05
CA LEU A 286 11.06 -6.73 -8.42
C LEU A 286 12.14 -5.66 -8.45
N PRO A 287 12.62 -5.26 -9.65
CA PRO A 287 13.64 -4.22 -9.76
C PRO A 287 13.22 -2.89 -9.13
N ARG A 288 11.93 -2.53 -9.21
CA ARG A 288 11.39 -1.26 -8.71
C ARG A 288 11.60 -1.08 -7.20
N THR A 289 11.41 -2.15 -6.42
CA THR A 289 11.57 -2.12 -4.96
C THR A 289 12.87 -2.76 -4.48
N ASP A 290 13.70 -3.22 -5.42
CA ASP A 290 14.88 -4.06 -5.19
C ASP A 290 14.63 -5.20 -4.19
N CYS A 291 13.49 -5.88 -4.36
CA CYS A 291 13.05 -6.91 -3.44
C CYS A 291 12.79 -8.22 -4.18
N ALA A 292 13.45 -9.26 -3.69
CA ALA A 292 13.27 -10.63 -4.13
C ALA A 292 12.21 -11.35 -3.25
N PHE A 293 11.38 -12.19 -3.86
CA PHE A 293 10.43 -13.04 -3.12
C PHE A 293 10.66 -14.50 -3.48
N ILE A 294 10.68 -15.37 -2.46
CA ILE A 294 10.80 -16.81 -2.64
C ILE A 294 9.78 -17.57 -1.80
N PHE A 295 9.09 -18.52 -2.44
CA PHE A 295 8.04 -19.36 -1.88
C PHE A 295 8.51 -20.81 -1.91
N ILE A 296 8.73 -21.37 -0.73
CA ILE A 296 9.43 -22.63 -0.53
C ILE A 296 8.40 -23.68 -0.08
N PRO A 297 7.91 -24.54 -0.99
CA PRO A 297 7.06 -25.65 -0.59
C PRO A 297 7.89 -26.69 0.16
N LEU A 298 7.46 -27.06 1.35
CA LEU A 298 8.13 -28.05 2.17
C LEU A 298 7.19 -29.22 2.50
N VAL A 299 7.47 -30.35 1.85
CA VAL A 299 6.75 -31.62 2.07
C VAL A 299 6.86 -32.08 3.53
N LYS A 300 5.83 -32.80 3.99
CA LYS A 300 5.68 -33.25 5.38
C LYS A 300 6.91 -33.95 5.95
N THR A 301 7.56 -34.82 5.17
CA THR A 301 8.76 -35.57 5.59
C THR A 301 9.96 -34.67 5.90
N LYS A 302 9.97 -33.44 5.37
CA LYS A 302 11.03 -32.45 5.57
C LYS A 302 10.57 -31.27 6.44
N ALA A 303 9.36 -31.29 7.00
CA ALA A 303 8.80 -30.19 7.77
C ALA A 303 9.69 -29.74 8.95
N GLY A 304 10.44 -30.67 9.58
CA GLY A 304 11.39 -30.37 10.64
C GLY A 304 12.62 -29.55 10.20
N LYS A 305 12.91 -29.47 8.89
CA LYS A 305 14.04 -28.73 8.32
C LYS A 305 13.65 -27.33 7.84
N TRP A 306 12.48 -26.83 8.24
CA TRP A 306 11.91 -25.57 7.73
C TRP A 306 12.84 -24.38 7.93
N TYR A 307 13.54 -24.28 9.06
CA TYR A 307 14.41 -23.14 9.36
C TYR A 307 15.60 -23.09 8.39
N ASN A 308 16.30 -24.22 8.22
CA ASN A 308 17.42 -24.32 7.28
C ASN A 308 16.97 -24.09 5.83
N ALA A 309 15.79 -24.59 5.46
CA ALA A 309 15.22 -24.34 4.14
C ALA A 309 14.96 -22.84 3.94
N LEU A 310 14.26 -22.21 4.89
CA LEU A 310 13.94 -20.78 4.85
C LEU A 310 15.20 -19.93 4.72
N TYR A 311 16.17 -20.13 5.60
CA TYR A 311 17.42 -19.38 5.62
C TYR A 311 18.22 -19.54 4.32
N ASN A 312 18.53 -20.79 3.94
CA ASN A 312 19.39 -21.06 2.78
C ASN A 312 18.76 -20.59 1.47
N TYR A 313 17.47 -20.87 1.24
CA TYR A 313 16.81 -20.47 0.00
C TYR A 313 16.63 -18.95 -0.09
N THR A 314 16.34 -18.27 1.02
CA THR A 314 16.19 -16.81 1.04
C THR A 314 17.51 -16.12 0.70
N LEU A 315 18.61 -16.52 1.34
CA LEU A 315 19.94 -15.95 1.06
C LEU A 315 20.42 -16.27 -0.35
N ALA A 316 20.29 -17.52 -0.79
CA ALA A 316 20.72 -17.92 -2.12
C ALA A 316 19.91 -17.23 -3.23
N HIS A 317 18.61 -17.00 -3.03
CA HIS A 317 17.79 -16.26 -4.00
C HIS A 317 18.15 -14.77 -4.04
N LYS A 318 18.33 -14.15 -2.87
CA LYS A 318 18.83 -12.77 -2.76
C LYS A 318 20.14 -12.59 -3.51
N TYR A 319 21.08 -13.50 -3.28
CA TYR A 319 22.41 -13.49 -3.90
C TYR A 319 22.31 -13.64 -5.42
N ASP A 320 21.59 -14.65 -5.90
CA ASP A 320 21.44 -14.96 -7.33
C ASP A 320 20.78 -13.81 -8.11
N GLN A 321 19.81 -13.12 -7.51
CA GLN A 321 19.14 -11.96 -8.13
C GLN A 321 19.91 -10.64 -7.95
N LYS A 322 21.02 -10.64 -7.20
CA LYS A 322 21.75 -9.43 -6.79
C LYS A 322 20.88 -8.39 -6.08
N ALA A 323 19.89 -8.86 -5.31
CA ALA A 323 18.92 -7.99 -4.65
C ALA A 323 19.44 -7.45 -3.31
N GLY A 324 19.11 -6.20 -2.98
CA GLY A 324 19.32 -5.61 -1.67
C GLY A 324 18.41 -6.20 -0.60
N LYS A 325 17.22 -6.66 -0.97
CA LYS A 325 16.23 -7.24 -0.05
C LYS A 325 15.67 -8.58 -0.53
N CYS A 326 15.29 -9.44 0.40
CA CYS A 326 14.56 -10.67 0.09
C CYS A 326 13.56 -11.05 1.18
N VAL A 327 12.33 -11.38 0.75
CA VAL A 327 11.29 -12.01 1.57
C VAL A 327 11.21 -13.49 1.21
N GLY A 328 11.46 -14.35 2.19
CA GLY A 328 11.27 -15.79 2.06
C GLY A 328 10.05 -16.26 2.83
N VAL A 329 9.34 -17.23 2.28
CA VAL A 329 8.30 -17.99 3.00
C VAL A 329 8.45 -19.48 2.78
N VAL A 330 8.51 -20.24 3.87
CA VAL A 330 8.30 -21.68 3.85
C VAL A 330 6.84 -21.97 4.13
N ILE A 331 6.22 -22.74 3.24
CA ILE A 331 4.87 -23.26 3.41
C ILE A 331 5.01 -24.74 3.71
N LYS A 332 4.45 -25.22 4.83
CA LYS A 332 4.52 -26.64 5.21
C LYS A 332 3.18 -27.15 5.72
N THR A 333 2.90 -28.41 5.41
CA THR A 333 1.75 -29.13 5.98
C THR A 333 2.18 -29.94 7.20
N HIS A 334 1.36 -29.95 8.24
CA HIS A 334 1.49 -30.84 9.39
C HIS A 334 0.12 -31.40 9.78
N ILE A 335 0.10 -32.51 10.52
CA ILE A 335 -1.14 -33.09 11.03
C ILE A 335 -1.23 -32.77 12.51
N GLU A 336 -2.31 -32.14 12.92
CA GLU A 336 -2.68 -31.97 14.32
C GLU A 336 -4.08 -32.56 14.50
N LYS A 337 -4.28 -33.44 15.50
CA LYS A 337 -5.58 -34.07 15.81
C LYS A 337 -6.28 -34.76 14.62
N GLY A 338 -5.52 -35.27 13.64
CA GLY A 338 -6.06 -35.96 12.47
C GLY A 338 -6.46 -35.04 11.31
N GLU A 339 -6.29 -33.73 11.45
CA GLU A 339 -6.56 -32.73 10.41
C GLU A 339 -5.25 -32.18 9.83
N ASN A 340 -5.24 -31.85 8.54
CA ASN A 340 -4.11 -31.22 7.88
C ASN A 340 -4.12 -29.71 8.14
N PHE A 341 -3.10 -29.24 8.88
CA PHE A 341 -2.85 -27.83 9.12
C PHE A 341 -1.72 -27.33 8.23
N ILE A 342 -1.82 -26.08 7.80
CA ILE A 342 -0.77 -25.41 7.05
C ILE A 342 -0.12 -24.37 7.95
N ASP A 343 1.21 -24.49 8.07
CA ASP A 343 2.05 -23.58 8.84
C ASP A 343 2.96 -22.83 7.86
N MET A 344 3.16 -21.54 8.13
CA MET A 344 3.96 -20.65 7.30
C MET A 344 5.08 -20.07 8.14
N ASN A 345 6.27 -19.94 7.58
CA ASN A 345 7.40 -19.37 8.31
C ASN A 345 8.08 -18.38 7.38
N TRP A 346 8.15 -17.13 7.82
CA TRP A 346 8.60 -16.02 6.99
C TRP A 346 9.95 -15.51 7.46
N MET A 347 10.74 -14.98 6.54
CA MET A 347 12.03 -14.35 6.80
C MET A 347 12.17 -13.12 5.92
N TYR A 348 12.72 -12.06 6.48
CA TYR A 348 13.15 -10.87 5.75
C TYR A 348 14.66 -10.72 5.89
N VAL A 349 15.34 -10.42 4.79
CA VAL A 349 16.77 -10.11 4.75
C VAL A 349 16.95 -8.82 3.98
N GLU A 350 17.65 -7.87 4.59
CA GLU A 350 18.05 -6.60 3.98
C GLU A 350 19.52 -6.36 4.25
N GLN A 351 20.32 -6.32 3.19
CA GLN A 351 21.74 -6.03 3.24
C GLN A 351 22.23 -5.69 1.82
N GLU A 352 23.27 -4.88 1.69
CA GLU A 352 23.90 -4.67 0.38
C GLU A 352 24.33 -6.01 -0.23
N TRP A 353 24.25 -6.10 -1.56
CA TRP A 353 24.75 -7.28 -2.24
C TRP A 353 26.29 -7.24 -2.23
N ILE A 354 26.87 -8.31 -1.70
CA ILE A 354 28.31 -8.55 -1.74
C ILE A 354 28.54 -9.93 -2.34
N TYR A 355 29.63 -10.06 -3.09
CA TYR A 355 30.06 -11.34 -3.63
C TYR A 355 30.43 -12.30 -2.49
N ASP A 356 29.98 -13.56 -2.59
CA ASP A 356 30.17 -14.60 -1.59
C ASP A 356 30.61 -15.88 -2.30
N ASP A 357 31.89 -16.24 -2.14
CA ASP A 357 32.50 -17.40 -2.78
C ASP A 357 31.79 -18.72 -2.45
N LEU A 358 31.27 -18.86 -1.22
CA LEU A 358 30.61 -20.08 -0.79
C LEU A 358 29.25 -20.23 -1.45
N ILE A 359 28.46 -19.16 -1.48
CA ILE A 359 27.15 -19.17 -2.16
C ILE A 359 27.33 -19.36 -3.67
N GLU A 360 28.29 -18.66 -4.28
CA GLU A 360 28.63 -18.79 -5.70
C GLU A 360 28.98 -20.23 -6.06
N MET A 361 29.86 -20.86 -5.29
CA MET A 361 30.26 -22.26 -5.50
C MET A 361 29.07 -23.22 -5.33
N GLN A 362 28.21 -23.00 -4.32
CA GLN A 362 27.03 -23.84 -4.10
C GLN A 362 26.03 -23.75 -5.25
N LEU A 363 25.75 -22.54 -5.75
CA LEU A 363 24.85 -22.31 -6.88
C LEU A 363 25.38 -22.90 -8.18
N LYS A 364 26.71 -22.85 -8.40
CA LYS A 364 27.35 -23.52 -9.55
C LYS A 364 27.26 -25.03 -9.49
N ASN A 365 27.44 -25.62 -8.30
CA ASN A 365 27.44 -27.07 -8.12
C ASN A 365 26.03 -27.68 -8.16
N ASN A 366 25.03 -27.00 -7.59
CA ASN A 366 23.66 -27.49 -7.54
C ASN A 366 22.68 -26.32 -7.50
N PHE A 367 22.27 -25.85 -8.69
CA PHE A 367 21.36 -24.72 -8.81
C PHE A 367 19.94 -25.10 -8.36
N PRO A 368 19.44 -24.57 -7.23
CA PRO A 368 18.25 -25.12 -6.60
C PRO A 368 16.99 -24.31 -6.93
N PHE A 369 16.99 -23.60 -8.07
CA PHE A 369 15.95 -22.65 -8.45
C PHE A 369 15.43 -22.88 -9.87
N ARG A 370 14.21 -22.40 -10.08
CA ARG A 370 13.62 -22.24 -11.41
C ARG A 370 14.27 -21.05 -12.11
N LYS A 371 14.47 -21.15 -13.44
CA LYS A 371 14.90 -20.01 -14.26
C LYS A 371 13.88 -18.86 -14.13
N VAL A 372 14.39 -17.63 -14.04
CA VAL A 372 13.57 -16.42 -14.01
C VAL A 372 13.43 -15.89 -15.43
N ALA A 373 12.23 -15.49 -15.81
CA ALA A 373 11.95 -14.80 -17.06
C ALA A 373 11.48 -13.38 -16.76
N THR A 374 11.96 -12.42 -17.54
CA THR A 374 11.51 -11.03 -17.47
C THR A 374 10.20 -10.90 -18.22
N LYS A 375 9.19 -10.26 -17.61
CA LYS A 375 7.90 -9.96 -18.22
C LYS A 375 7.66 -8.46 -18.16
N GLU A 376 7.51 -7.83 -19.32
CA GLU A 376 7.04 -6.45 -19.42
C GLU A 376 5.51 -6.42 -19.34
N ILE A 377 4.96 -5.50 -18.55
CA ILE A 377 3.51 -5.37 -18.33
C ILE A 377 3.07 -4.02 -18.91
N LYS A 378 2.49 -4.05 -20.10
CA LYS A 378 2.09 -2.84 -20.85
C LYS A 378 0.89 -2.12 -20.23
N ASN A 379 -0.13 -2.86 -19.81
CA ASN A 379 -1.27 -2.34 -19.06
C ASN A 379 -1.49 -3.25 -17.84
N ARG A 380 -1.56 -2.64 -16.65
CA ARG A 380 -1.64 -3.34 -15.36
C ARG A 380 -3.07 -3.70 -14.95
N TYR A 381 -4.04 -3.21 -15.71
CA TYR A 381 -5.48 -3.32 -15.48
C TYR A 381 -6.21 -4.10 -16.58
N MET A 382 -5.53 -4.42 -17.68
CA MET A 382 -6.06 -5.34 -18.69
C MET A 382 -5.49 -6.73 -18.47
N ASP A 383 -6.37 -7.73 -18.48
CA ASP A 383 -5.93 -9.12 -18.52
C ASP A 383 -5.27 -9.38 -19.88
N PHE A 384 -4.06 -9.95 -19.83
CA PHE A 384 -3.54 -10.63 -21.00
C PHE A 384 -4.32 -11.93 -21.10
N ASP A 385 -5.26 -12.02 -22.03
CA ASP A 385 -5.61 -13.31 -22.58
C ASP A 385 -4.29 -13.91 -23.11
N GLU A 386 -3.76 -14.91 -22.40
CA GLU A 386 -2.68 -15.73 -22.90
C GLU A 386 -3.24 -16.48 -24.13
N SER A 387 -3.01 -15.94 -25.32
CA SER A 387 -3.20 -16.63 -26.60
C SER A 387 -2.11 -17.66 -26.84
#